data_AF-A0A444MJU8-F1
#
_entry.id   AF-A0A444MJU8-F1
#
_cell.length_a   1.000
_cell.length_b   1.000
_cell.length_c   1.000
_cell.angle_alpha   90.00
_cell.angle_beta   90.00
_cell.angle_gamma   90.00
#
_symmetry.space_group_name_H-M   'P 1'
#
loop_
_entity.id
_entity.type
_entity.pdbx_description
1 polymer ?
#
loop_
_entity_poly.entity_id
_entity_poly.type
_entity_poly.pdbx_seq_one_letter_code
_entity_poly.pdbx_strand_id
1 'polypeptide(L)' 'MSESRLDRTAFKAQTAKEAADHASYYKTLTWQERLKIANYLNSIAFNYPGDKPSKMDRTAFSMRSRNK' A
#
# COMPACT_ATOMS: atom_id res chain seq x y z
N MET A 1 12.45 21.83 22.63
CA MET A 1 12.67 20.38 22.55
C MET A 1 11.38 19.71 23.00
N SER A 2 10.51 19.35 22.05
CA SER A 2 9.22 18.72 22.35
C SER A 2 9.46 17.29 22.85
N GLU A 3 8.99 16.99 24.05
CA GLU A 3 8.95 15.63 24.61
C GLU A 3 8.20 14.70 23.65
N SER A 4 8.91 13.87 22.89
CA SER A 4 8.32 12.78 22.14
C SER A 4 7.90 11.68 23.11
N ARG A 5 6.77 11.89 23.80
CA ARG A 5 6.14 10.86 24.64
C ARG A 5 5.75 9.70 23.73
N LEU A 6 6.35 8.53 23.97
CA LEU A 6 6.01 7.30 23.26
C LEU A 6 4.54 6.99 23.50
N ASP A 7 3.72 6.99 22.44
CA ASP A 7 2.34 6.55 22.52
C ASP A 7 2.30 5.03 22.74
N ARG A 8 2.00 4.62 23.97
CA ARG A 8 1.97 3.22 24.39
C ARG A 8 0.64 2.53 24.02
N THR A 9 -0.32 3.27 23.47
CA THR A 9 -1.61 2.72 23.02
C THR A 9 -1.57 2.21 21.58
N ALA A 10 -0.58 2.65 20.78
CA ALA A 10 -0.38 2.18 19.42
C ALA A 10 0.18 0.74 19.35
N PHE A 11 0.72 0.21 20.45
CA PHE A 11 1.29 -1.13 20.48
C PHE A 11 0.20 -2.18 20.66
N LYS A 12 -0.09 -2.93 19.60
CA LYS A 12 -0.96 -4.10 19.66
C LYS A 12 -0.14 -5.32 20.06
N ALA A 13 -0.43 -5.91 21.22
CA ALA A 13 0.12 -7.21 21.58
C ALA A 13 -0.48 -8.27 20.63
N GLN A 14 0.30 -8.70 19.64
CA GLN A 14 -0.10 -9.69 18.65
C GLN A 14 1.02 -10.72 18.46
N THR A 15 0.66 -11.94 18.10
CA THR A 15 1.65 -12.98 17.80
C THR A 15 2.31 -12.71 16.44
N ALA A 16 3.52 -13.24 16.21
CA ALA A 16 4.18 -13.12 14.89
C ALA A 16 3.31 -13.67 13.74
N LYS A 17 2.51 -14.70 14.04
CA LYS A 17 1.56 -15.30 13.10
C LYS A 17 0.41 -14.34 12.76
N GLU A 18 -0.15 -13.66 13.76
CA GLU A 18 -1.19 -12.65 13.57
C GLU A 18 -0.66 -11.42 12.83
N ALA A 19 0.57 -11.00 13.16
CA ALA A 19 1.23 -9.90 12.47
C ALA A 19 1.47 -10.19 10.99
N ALA A 20 1.70 -11.46 10.62
CA ALA A 20 1.91 -11.86 9.23
C ALA A 20 0.60 -12.04 8.43
N ASP A 21 -0.57 -12.10 9.08
CA ASP A 21 -1.85 -12.35 8.42
C ASP A 21 -2.51 -11.08 7.87
N HIS A 22 -1.83 -10.43 6.94
CA HIS A 22 -2.39 -9.29 6.20
C HIS A 22 -3.37 -9.72 5.11
N ALA A 23 -3.23 -10.96 4.62
CA ALA A 23 -4.04 -11.49 3.52
C ALA A 23 -5.51 -11.61 3.91
N SER A 24 -5.81 -12.08 5.13
CA SER A 24 -7.18 -12.17 5.64
C SER A 24 -7.87 -10.82 5.72
N TYR A 25 -7.15 -9.78 6.18
CA TYR A 25 -7.67 -8.42 6.23
C TYR A 25 -7.95 -7.86 4.82
N TYR A 26 -7.00 -7.97 3.88
CA TYR A 26 -7.25 -7.46 2.53
C TYR A 26 -8.40 -8.17 1.81
N LYS A 27 -8.65 -9.44 2.13
CA LYS A 27 -9.77 -10.21 1.57
C LYS A 27 -11.15 -9.65 1.93
N THR A 28 -11.29 -8.98 3.08
CA THR A 28 -12.57 -8.37 3.48
C THR A 28 -12.85 -7.04 2.77
N LEU A 29 -11.81 -6.41 2.20
CA LEU A 29 -11.94 -5.12 1.51
C LEU A 29 -12.42 -5.27 0.07
N THR A 30 -13.09 -4.23 -0.41
CA THR A 30 -13.43 -4.07 -1.83
C THR A 30 -12.17 -3.89 -2.68
N TRP A 31 -12.27 -4.17 -3.99
CA TRP A 31 -11.12 -4.01 -4.88
C TRP A 31 -10.64 -2.55 -4.97
N GLN A 32 -11.55 -1.58 -4.84
CA GLN A 32 -11.22 -0.15 -4.84
C GLN A 32 -10.36 0.22 -3.62
N GLU A 33 -10.70 -0.28 -2.44
CA GLU A 33 -9.94 -0.04 -1.21
C GLU A 33 -8.57 -0.70 -1.28
N ARG A 34 -8.49 -1.93 -1.79
CA ARG A 34 -7.20 -2.60 -2.04
C ARG A 34 -6.31 -1.78 -2.97
N LEU A 35 -6.89 -1.19 -4.01
CA LEU A 35 -6.15 -0.38 -4.98
C LEU A 35 -5.65 0.94 -4.37
N LYS A 36 -6.43 1.57 -3.48
CA LYS A 36 -5.98 2.74 -2.70
C LYS A 36 -4.81 2.40 -1.79
N ILE A 37 -4.89 1.28 -1.05
CA ILE A 37 -3.81 0.82 -0.17
C ILE A 37 -2.55 0.53 -0.98
N ALA A 38 -2.68 -0.20 -2.09
CA ALA A 38 -1.55 -0.49 -2.97
C ALA A 38 -0.89 0.79 -3.51
N ASN A 39 -1.69 1.77 -3.94
CA ASN A 39 -1.17 3.06 -4.39
C ASN A 39 -0.43 3.81 -3.27
N TYR A 40 -0.96 3.80 -2.05
CA TYR A 40 -0.31 4.42 -0.90
C TYR A 40 1.04 3.76 -0.59
N LEU A 41 1.10 2.43 -0.53
CA LEU A 41 2.34 1.70 -0.29
C LEU A 41 3.39 1.97 -1.37
N ASN A 42 2.96 2.00 -2.64
CA ASN A 42 3.84 2.36 -3.75
C ASN A 42 4.32 3.81 -3.66
N SER A 43 3.48 4.74 -3.21
CA SER A 43 3.84 6.15 -3.03
C SER A 43 4.95 6.34 -2.01
N ILE A 44 4.95 5.54 -0.94
CA ILE A 44 6.02 5.50 0.05
C ILE A 44 7.29 4.88 -0.56
N ALA A 45 7.15 3.73 -1.22
CA ALA A 45 8.29 2.99 -1.77
C ALA A 45 9.05 3.75 -2.86
N PHE A 46 8.32 4.47 -3.72
CA PHE A 46 8.86 5.20 -4.86
C PHE A 46 8.87 6.72 -4.66
N ASN A 47 8.53 7.19 -3.46
CA ASN A 47 8.55 8.59 -3.05
C ASN A 47 7.83 9.53 -4.05
N TYR A 48 6.59 9.20 -4.40
CA TYR A 48 5.74 10.06 -5.24
C TYR A 48 4.50 10.52 -4.46
N PRO A 49 3.90 11.68 -4.80
CA PRO A 49 2.67 12.13 -4.15
C PRO A 49 1.50 11.18 -4.47
N GLY A 50 0.84 10.62 -3.46
CA GLY A 50 -0.23 9.62 -3.61
C GLY A 50 -1.40 10.04 -4.52
N ASP A 51 -1.69 11.34 -4.59
CA ASP A 51 -2.74 11.90 -5.46
C ASP A 51 -2.28 12.12 -6.92
N LYS A 52 -0.98 12.03 -7.20
CA LYS A 52 -0.39 12.23 -8.52
C LYS A 52 0.66 11.15 -8.79
N PRO A 53 0.24 9.91 -9.07
CA PRO A 53 1.16 8.88 -9.52
C PRO A 53 1.89 9.36 -10.79
N SER A 54 3.18 9.07 -10.89
CA SER A 54 3.96 9.37 -12.08
C SER A 54 3.33 8.69 -13.30
N LYS A 55 3.24 9.41 -14.42
CA LYS A 55 2.67 8.83 -15.64
C LYS A 55 3.61 7.73 -16.15
N MET A 56 3.03 6.56 -16.43
CA MET A 56 3.75 5.47 -17.06
C MET A 56 4.29 5.91 -18.43
N ASP A 57 5.58 5.71 -18.66
CA ASP A 57 6.20 5.95 -19.97
C ASP A 57 5.76 4.87 -20.96
N ARG A 58 4.94 5.28 -21.94
CA ARG A 58 4.39 4.40 -22.97
C ARG A 58 5.36 4.12 -24.13
N THR A 59 6.52 4.77 -24.15
CA THR A 59 7.54 4.52 -25.18
C THR A 59 8.31 3.22 -24.89
N ALA A 60 8.62 2.94 -23.63
CA ALA A 60 9.23 1.70 -23.18
C ALA A 60 8.19 0.60 -22.88
N PHE A 61 7.02 0.96 -22.34
CA PHE A 61 6.00 0.00 -21.91
C PHE A 61 4.74 0.12 -22.77
N SER A 62 4.42 -0.92 -23.55
CA SER A 62 3.21 -0.99 -24.36
C SER A 62 2.30 -2.14 -23.90
N MET A 63 1.00 -1.87 -23.82
CA MET A 63 0.01 -2.90 -23.55
C MET A 63 -0.23 -3.68 -24.85
N ARG A 64 0.04 -4.99 -24.85
CA ARG A 64 -0.28 -5.87 -25.99
C ARG A 64 -1.51 -6.70 -25.65
N SER A 65 -2.59 -6.54 -26.42
CA SER A 65 -3.70 -7.49 -26.36
C SER A 65 -3.31 -8.76 -27.13
N ARG A 66 -3.50 -9.92 -26.52
CA ARG A 66 -3.58 -11.16 -27.29
C ARG A 66 -4.93 -11.16 -28.00
N ASN A 67 -4.93 -10.98 -29.31
CA ASN A 67 -6.10 -11.33 -30.12
C ASN A 67 -6.33 -12.84 -30.01
N LYS A 68 -7.59 -13.20 -29.80
CA LYS A 68 -8.03 -14.59 -29.66
C LYS A 68 -8.16 -15.24 -31.03
#